data_AF-A0A7S1Y3H1-F1
#
_entry.id   AF-A0A7S1Y3H1-F1
#
_cell.length_a   1.000
_cell.length_b   1.000
_cell.length_c   1.000
_cell.angle_alpha   90.00
_cell.angle_beta   90.00
_cell.angle_gamma   90.00
#
_symmetry.space_group_name_H-M   'P 1'
#
loop_
_entity.id
_entity.type
_entity.pdbx_description
1 polymer ?
#
loop_
_entity_poly.entity_id
_entity_poly.type
_entity_poly.pdbx_seq_one_letter_code
_entity_poly.pdbx_strand_id
1 'polypeptide(L)'
;TENVLGRVQSLLQNVFWRSTKADSQVRAQMGVPEQIEQKVVLRFSSIEKHFYERQLESTLEAASNVIGKLSDASGTRKVKDRKVEALTQQLHRLRAACCHPQVGSSGIAKTTRRRKTGKQEDGSQISVGSGVLSMDQILDRLIDDAKGNCEEAQRITILHANAMAALSRLKIEARGQQGVTFDDSDIDFMVQSCKTYLDSLKQIEANAWPTSVVGESRLTGSHGFQLQKQLVRDG
;
A
#
# COMPACT_ATOMS: atom_id res chain seq x y z
N THR A 1 -27.12 17.04 27.66
CA THR A 1 -26.19 17.93 26.92
C THR A 1 -26.81 19.29 26.63
N GLU A 2 -28.13 19.40 26.41
CA GLU A 2 -28.84 20.67 26.16
C GLU A 2 -28.64 21.75 27.25
N ASN A 3 -28.64 21.36 28.53
CA ASN A 3 -28.43 22.30 29.65
C ASN A 3 -27.04 22.94 29.71
N VAL A 4 -26.01 22.31 29.13
CA VAL A 4 -24.64 22.86 29.14
C VAL A 4 -24.50 23.91 28.03
N LEU A 5 -25.11 23.67 26.88
CA LEU A 5 -25.04 24.59 25.74
C LEU A 5 -25.70 25.93 26.06
N GLY A 6 -26.87 25.91 26.71
CA GLY A 6 -27.57 27.13 27.14
C GLY A 6 -26.78 27.94 28.18
N ARG A 7 -26.12 27.27 29.13
CA ARG A 7 -25.25 27.92 30.12
C ARG A 7 -24.01 28.56 29.47
N VAL A 8 -23.44 27.90 28.47
CA VAL A 8 -22.31 28.46 27.71
C VAL A 8 -22.77 29.66 26.90
N GLN A 9 -23.94 29.59 26.25
CA GLN A 9 -24.50 30.70 25.50
C GLN A 9 -24.78 31.92 26.40
N SER A 10 -25.37 31.73 27.58
CA SER A 10 -25.64 32.83 28.51
C SER A 10 -24.38 33.49 29.06
N LEU A 11 -23.30 32.71 29.26
CA LEU A 11 -22.00 33.24 29.68
C LEU A 11 -21.31 34.01 28.54
N LEU A 12 -21.34 33.46 27.32
CA LEU A 12 -20.64 34.05 26.18
C LEU A 12 -21.39 35.24 25.56
N GLN A 13 -22.70 35.33 25.73
CA GLN A 13 -23.55 36.42 25.22
C GLN A 13 -23.02 37.81 25.59
N ASN A 14 -22.53 37.98 26.82
CA ASN A 14 -22.08 39.28 27.32
C ASN A 14 -20.61 39.59 26.97
N VAL A 15 -19.89 38.62 26.39
CA VAL A 15 -18.45 38.73 26.08
C VAL A 15 -18.22 38.72 24.57
N PHE A 16 -19.04 38.01 23.81
CA PHE A 16 -18.90 37.84 22.37
C PHE A 16 -19.98 38.59 21.61
N TRP A 17 -19.56 39.50 20.73
CA TRP A 17 -20.40 40.03 19.67
C TRP A 17 -20.06 39.32 18.36
N ARG A 18 -21.00 38.56 17.79
CA ARG A 18 -20.81 37.82 16.54
C ARG A 18 -21.90 38.19 15.54
N SER A 19 -21.53 38.90 14.50
CA SER A 19 -22.33 39.09 13.28
C SER A 19 -22.08 37.94 12.31
N THR A 20 -23.11 37.55 11.55
CA THR A 20 -23.02 36.42 10.63
C THR A 20 -23.02 36.89 9.18
N LYS A 21 -22.37 36.15 8.30
CA LYS A 21 -22.45 36.40 6.84
C LYS A 21 -23.85 36.11 6.27
N ALA A 22 -24.73 35.49 7.06
CA ALA A 22 -26.13 35.28 6.73
C ALA A 22 -26.98 36.54 6.95
N ASP A 23 -26.51 37.50 7.76
CA ASP A 23 -27.23 38.75 8.00
C ASP A 23 -27.33 39.54 6.70
N SER A 24 -28.55 39.90 6.32
CA SER A 24 -28.86 40.56 5.03
C SER A 24 -28.10 41.86 4.85
N GLN A 25 -27.96 42.65 5.92
CA GLN A 25 -27.20 43.91 5.93
C GLN A 25 -25.70 43.68 5.69
N VAL A 26 -25.12 42.64 6.33
CA VAL A 26 -23.70 42.31 6.17
C VAL A 26 -23.43 41.76 4.77
N ARG A 27 -24.33 40.91 4.24
CA ARG A 27 -24.18 40.35 2.90
C ARG A 27 -24.29 41.42 1.80
N ALA A 28 -25.21 42.37 1.95
CA ALA A 28 -25.36 43.49 1.02
C ALA A 28 -24.13 44.43 1.01
N GLN A 29 -23.57 44.71 2.19
CA GLN A 29 -22.35 45.54 2.32
C GLN A 29 -21.11 44.85 1.74
N MET A 30 -20.99 43.52 1.93
CA MET A 30 -19.81 42.77 1.52
C MET A 30 -19.81 42.36 0.04
N GLY A 31 -20.96 42.40 -0.64
CA GLY A 31 -21.06 42.07 -2.07
C GLY A 31 -20.60 40.65 -2.44
N VAL A 32 -20.65 39.70 -1.49
CA VAL A 32 -20.12 38.34 -1.70
C VAL A 32 -21.06 37.55 -2.60
N PRO A 33 -20.56 36.95 -3.70
CA PRO A 33 -21.37 36.07 -4.55
C PRO A 33 -21.82 34.82 -3.79
N GLU A 34 -22.84 34.14 -4.32
CA GLU A 34 -23.33 32.92 -3.72
C GLU A 34 -22.27 31.82 -3.74
N GLN A 35 -22.05 31.23 -2.56
CA GLN A 35 -21.13 30.12 -2.43
C GLN A 35 -21.80 28.85 -2.96
N ILE A 36 -21.22 28.27 -4.01
CA ILE A 36 -21.66 27.01 -4.59
C ILE A 36 -20.69 25.92 -4.14
N GLU A 37 -21.20 24.87 -3.49
CA GLU A 37 -20.41 23.69 -3.12
C GLU A 37 -20.66 22.57 -4.13
N GLN A 38 -19.62 22.15 -4.86
CA GLN A 38 -19.68 21.02 -5.78
C GLN A 38 -18.87 19.84 -5.22
N LYS A 39 -19.53 18.71 -5.01
CA LYS A 39 -18.90 17.46 -4.56
C LYS A 39 -18.75 16.51 -5.74
N VAL A 40 -17.51 16.11 -6.02
CA VAL A 40 -17.20 15.15 -7.08
C VAL A 40 -16.57 13.91 -6.46
N VAL A 41 -17.15 12.75 -6.74
CA VAL A 41 -16.61 11.46 -6.29
C VAL A 41 -15.60 10.98 -7.33
N LEU A 42 -14.36 10.75 -6.90
CA LEU A 42 -13.28 10.25 -7.74
C LEU A 42 -13.12 8.73 -7.59
N ARG A 43 -12.48 8.11 -8.57
CA ARG A 43 -12.12 6.69 -8.56
C ARG A 43 -10.60 6.58 -8.55
N PHE A 44 -10.07 5.62 -7.79
CA PHE A 44 -8.64 5.32 -7.78
C PHE A 44 -8.20 4.67 -9.08
N SER A 45 -6.99 5.00 -9.50
CA SER A 45 -6.22 4.22 -10.46
C SER A 45 -5.81 2.86 -9.85
N SER A 46 -5.38 1.91 -10.69
CA SER A 46 -4.95 0.58 -10.23
C SER A 46 -3.80 0.66 -9.21
N ILE A 47 -2.87 1.59 -9.41
CA ILE A 47 -1.70 1.77 -8.54
C ILE A 47 -2.13 2.38 -7.19
N GLU A 48 -2.92 3.46 -7.21
CA GLU A 48 -3.49 4.05 -5.98
C GLU A 48 -4.30 3.03 -5.19
N LYS A 49 -5.12 2.23 -5.87
CA LYS A 49 -5.93 1.18 -5.26
C LYS A 49 -5.05 0.16 -4.53
N HIS A 50 -4.00 -0.35 -5.18
CA HIS A 50 -3.07 -1.30 -4.57
C HIS A 50 -2.41 -0.73 -3.31
N PHE A 51 -1.91 0.52 -3.37
CA PHE A 51 -1.31 1.17 -2.19
C PHE A 51 -2.32 1.44 -1.08
N TYR A 52 -3.53 1.84 -1.44
CA TYR A 52 -4.61 2.09 -0.49
C TYR A 52 -5.03 0.80 0.22
N GLU A 53 -5.24 -0.29 -0.50
CA GLU A 53 -5.62 -1.59 0.07
C GLU A 53 -4.56 -2.12 1.03
N ARG A 54 -3.27 -2.02 0.65
CA ARG A 54 -2.16 -2.43 1.52
C ARG A 54 -2.09 -1.59 2.81
N GLN A 55 -2.33 -0.29 2.72
CA GLN A 55 -2.37 0.58 3.90
C GLN A 55 -3.63 0.33 4.74
N LEU A 56 -4.76 0.00 4.10
CA LEU A 56 -6.00 -0.34 4.75
C LEU A 56 -5.84 -1.61 5.58
N GLU A 57 -5.24 -2.66 5.03
CA GLU A 57 -4.96 -3.92 5.74
C GLU A 57 -4.14 -3.67 7.02
N SER A 58 -3.02 -2.95 6.90
CA SER A 58 -2.20 -2.58 8.07
C SER A 58 -2.97 -1.73 9.10
N THR A 59 -3.88 -0.88 8.63
CA THR A 59 -4.72 -0.05 9.51
C THR A 59 -5.80 -0.89 10.20
N LEU A 60 -6.37 -1.88 9.53
CA LEU A 60 -7.33 -2.82 10.10
C LEU A 60 -6.69 -3.70 11.17
N GLU A 61 -5.46 -4.18 10.94
CA GLU A 61 -4.68 -4.89 11.94
C GLU A 61 -4.37 -4.01 13.16
N ALA A 62 -4.01 -2.75 12.95
CA ALA A 62 -3.79 -1.82 14.05
C ALA A 62 -5.10 -1.57 14.82
N ALA A 63 -6.22 -1.38 14.11
CA ALA A 63 -7.51 -1.12 14.72
C ALA A 63 -8.01 -2.33 15.54
N SER A 64 -7.90 -3.55 15.02
CA SER A 64 -8.29 -4.77 15.74
C SER A 64 -7.47 -4.96 17.02
N ASN A 65 -6.17 -4.68 16.97
CA ASN A 65 -5.26 -4.70 18.12
C ASN A 65 -5.63 -3.67 19.19
N VAL A 66 -6.15 -2.51 18.80
CA VAL A 66 -6.60 -1.47 19.73
C VAL A 66 -7.95 -1.87 20.34
N ILE A 67 -8.91 -2.30 19.51
CA ILE A 67 -10.25 -2.68 19.95
C ILE A 67 -10.18 -3.87 20.92
N GLY A 68 -9.49 -4.95 20.56
CA GLY A 68 -9.37 -6.15 21.40
C GLY A 68 -8.69 -5.88 22.75
N LYS A 69 -7.80 -4.88 22.83
CA LYS A 69 -7.12 -4.51 24.08
C LYS A 69 -7.83 -3.40 24.87
N LEU A 70 -8.83 -2.73 24.28
CA LEU A 70 -9.72 -1.84 25.01
C LEU A 70 -10.81 -2.63 25.73
N SER A 71 -11.30 -3.73 25.13
CA SER A 71 -12.22 -4.68 25.77
C SER A 71 -11.57 -5.40 26.95
N ASP A 72 -10.26 -5.70 26.86
CA ASP A 72 -9.50 -6.21 27.99
C ASP A 72 -9.23 -5.08 28.99
N ALA A 73 -9.96 -5.08 30.11
CA ALA A 73 -9.92 -4.04 31.14
C ALA A 73 -8.56 -3.90 31.88
N SER A 74 -7.54 -4.69 31.51
CA SER A 74 -6.26 -4.84 32.22
C SER A 74 -5.21 -3.74 31.93
N GLY A 75 -5.43 -2.86 30.95
CA GLY A 75 -4.43 -1.84 30.56
C GLY A 75 -4.49 -0.52 31.35
N THR A 76 -3.32 0.02 31.74
CA THR A 76 -3.20 1.38 32.28
C THR A 76 -3.63 2.44 31.25
N ARG A 77 -4.24 3.55 31.71
CA ARG A 77 -4.75 4.64 30.82
C ARG A 77 -3.71 5.14 29.81
N LYS A 78 -2.46 5.36 30.25
CA LYS A 78 -1.35 5.80 29.39
C LYS A 78 -1.05 4.84 28.22
N VAL A 79 -1.22 3.53 28.42
CA VAL A 79 -1.01 2.52 27.37
C VAL A 79 -2.15 2.53 26.36
N LYS A 80 -3.38 2.82 26.80
CA LYS A 80 -4.53 3.01 25.90
C LYS A 80 -4.35 4.27 25.06
N ASP A 81 -3.92 5.38 25.65
CA ASP A 81 -3.70 6.65 24.94
C ASP A 81 -2.64 6.53 23.83
N ARG A 82 -1.48 5.92 24.13
CA ARG A 82 -0.42 5.69 23.13
C ARG A 82 -0.88 4.83 21.95
N LYS A 83 -1.75 3.86 22.20
CA LYS A 83 -2.32 2.99 21.17
C LYS A 83 -3.34 3.71 20.31
N VAL A 84 -4.18 4.55 20.91
CA VAL A 84 -5.10 5.42 20.18
C VAL A 84 -4.32 6.39 19.30
N GLU A 85 -3.23 6.97 19.81
CA GLU A 85 -2.33 7.83 19.03
C GLU A 85 -1.64 7.08 17.87
N ALA A 86 -1.24 5.83 18.08
CA ALA A 86 -0.72 5.01 17.00
C ALA A 86 -1.79 4.74 15.92
N LEU A 87 -3.04 4.50 16.31
CA LEU A 87 -4.16 4.31 15.38
C LEU A 87 -4.47 5.59 14.61
N THR A 88 -4.49 6.77 15.27
CA THR A 88 -4.71 8.04 14.56
C THR A 88 -3.62 8.30 13.54
N GLN A 89 -2.35 7.98 13.84
CA GLN A 89 -1.25 8.05 12.87
C GLN A 89 -1.48 7.14 11.66
N GLN A 90 -1.98 5.90 11.85
CA GLN A 90 -2.32 5.01 10.73
C GLN A 90 -3.49 5.54 9.90
N LEU A 91 -4.53 6.10 10.54
CA LEU A 91 -5.65 6.74 9.85
C LEU A 91 -5.21 7.97 9.05
N HIS A 92 -4.26 8.76 9.56
CA HIS A 92 -3.68 9.86 8.82
C HIS A 92 -2.93 9.39 7.57
N ARG A 93 -2.20 8.26 7.67
CA ARG A 93 -1.55 7.64 6.51
C ARG A 93 -2.55 7.11 5.49
N LEU A 94 -3.65 6.51 5.94
CA LEU A 94 -4.71 6.03 5.06
C LEU A 94 -5.38 7.20 4.30
N ARG A 95 -5.60 8.33 4.96
CA ARG A 95 -6.10 9.55 4.30
C ARG A 95 -5.09 10.12 3.31
N ALA A 96 -3.80 10.11 3.65
CA ALA A 96 -2.75 10.55 2.76
C ALA A 96 -2.60 9.66 1.51
N ALA A 97 -2.86 8.35 1.65
CA ALA A 97 -2.87 7.41 0.54
C ALA A 97 -3.97 7.72 -0.49
N CYS A 98 -5.09 8.35 -0.08
CA CYS A 98 -6.11 8.85 -1.01
C CYS A 98 -5.63 10.02 -1.87
N CYS A 99 -4.61 10.75 -1.43
CA CYS A 99 -4.09 11.92 -2.14
C CYS A 99 -2.93 11.54 -3.06
N HIS A 100 -1.95 10.77 -2.56
CA HIS A 100 -0.82 10.30 -3.37
C HIS A 100 -0.11 9.09 -2.70
N PRO A 101 0.30 8.04 -3.45
CA PRO A 101 0.95 6.85 -2.91
C PRO A 101 2.20 7.14 -2.05
N GLN A 102 2.96 8.17 -2.44
CA GLN A 102 4.20 8.54 -1.76
C GLN A 102 3.99 9.28 -0.43
N VAL A 103 2.80 9.85 -0.19
CA VAL A 103 2.49 10.55 1.06
C VAL A 103 1.89 9.57 2.09
N GLY A 104 1.14 8.58 1.62
CA GLY A 104 0.56 7.51 2.46
C GLY A 104 1.56 6.43 2.86
N SER A 105 2.44 6.00 1.94
CA SER A 105 3.56 5.13 2.28
C SER A 105 4.67 5.97 2.88
N SER A 106 5.22 5.60 4.04
CA SER A 106 6.43 6.24 4.59
C SER A 106 7.71 5.93 3.78
N GLY A 107 7.58 5.90 2.46
CA GLY A 107 8.66 5.90 1.49
C GLY A 107 8.76 4.61 0.66
N ILE A 108 8.27 4.66 -0.57
CA ILE A 108 8.91 3.97 -1.72
C ILE A 108 10.42 4.29 -1.75
N ALA A 109 10.83 5.44 -1.20
CA ALA A 109 12.21 5.85 -0.98
C ALA A 109 12.96 5.15 0.18
N LYS A 110 12.32 4.32 1.01
CA LYS A 110 13.07 3.50 2.00
C LYS A 110 13.68 2.25 1.37
N THR A 111 13.09 1.74 0.28
CA THR A 111 13.66 0.65 -0.51
C THR A 111 15.00 1.07 -1.15
N THR A 112 15.13 2.34 -1.57
CA THR A 112 16.38 2.87 -2.14
C THR A 112 17.49 3.08 -1.09
N ARG A 113 17.16 3.41 0.16
CA ARG A 113 18.18 3.51 1.23
C ARG A 113 18.77 2.15 1.61
N ARG A 114 18.04 1.05 1.44
CA ARG A 114 18.57 -0.30 1.70
C ARG A 114 19.52 -0.81 0.60
N ARG A 115 19.44 -0.24 -0.62
CA ARG A 115 20.35 -0.55 -1.73
C ARG A 115 21.60 0.34 -1.80
N LYS A 116 21.60 1.52 -1.15
CA LYS A 116 22.76 2.42 -1.04
C LYS A 116 23.45 2.32 0.34
N THR A 117 23.95 1.15 0.68
CA THR A 117 25.08 1.00 1.62
C THR A 117 26.37 0.75 0.85
N GLY A 118 26.55 1.50 -0.24
CA GLY A 118 27.85 1.74 -0.87
C GLY A 118 28.13 3.23 -0.74
N LYS A 119 29.22 3.56 -0.05
CA LYS A 119 29.78 4.92 0.03
C LYS A 119 29.75 5.59 -1.35
N GLN A 120 29.00 6.68 -1.46
CA GLN A 120 29.29 7.73 -2.43
C GLN A 120 29.06 9.05 -1.69
N GLU A 121 30.16 9.56 -1.16
CA GLU A 121 30.33 10.96 -0.85
C GLU A 121 30.34 11.72 -2.18
N ASP A 122 29.21 12.34 -2.54
CA ASP A 122 29.29 13.48 -3.42
C ASP A 122 28.21 14.50 -3.05
N GLY A 123 28.65 15.74 -2.84
CA GLY A 123 27.98 16.83 -2.15
C GLY A 123 26.85 17.50 -2.95
N SER A 124 26.01 16.72 -3.63
CA SER A 124 24.83 17.24 -4.31
C SER A 124 23.69 17.37 -3.31
N GLN A 125 23.38 18.60 -2.92
CA GLN A 125 22.18 18.95 -2.15
C GLN A 125 20.95 18.21 -2.68
N ILE A 126 20.37 17.36 -1.81
CA ILE A 126 19.13 16.65 -2.09
C ILE A 126 18.01 17.70 -2.10
N SER A 127 17.68 18.18 -3.30
CA SER A 127 16.48 18.97 -3.56
C SER A 127 15.27 18.20 -3.03
N VAL A 128 14.52 18.84 -2.13
CA VAL A 128 13.26 18.36 -1.54
C VAL A 128 12.20 18.07 -2.63
N GLY A 129 12.41 18.55 -3.87
CA GLY A 129 11.57 18.26 -5.04
C GLY A 129 11.96 17.00 -5.84
N SER A 130 13.14 16.40 -5.62
CA SER A 130 13.62 15.23 -6.38
C SER A 130 13.05 13.90 -5.87
N GLY A 131 12.31 13.91 -4.76
CA GLY A 131 11.82 12.70 -4.11
C GLY A 131 10.50 12.17 -4.70
N VAL A 132 9.69 13.02 -5.34
CA VAL A 132 8.33 12.69 -5.79
C VAL A 132 8.36 12.01 -7.14
N LEU A 133 7.99 10.74 -7.17
CA LEU A 133 7.91 9.95 -8.41
C LEU A 133 6.62 10.25 -9.14
N SER A 134 6.68 10.28 -10.47
CA SER A 134 5.47 10.22 -11.29
C SER A 134 4.80 8.85 -11.15
N MET A 135 3.54 8.77 -11.55
CA MET A 135 2.78 7.52 -11.46
C MET A 135 3.38 6.40 -12.32
N ASP A 136 3.92 6.74 -13.49
CA ASP A 136 4.63 5.79 -14.36
C ASP A 136 5.93 5.31 -13.71
N GLN A 137 6.69 6.21 -13.10
CA GLN A 137 7.90 5.84 -12.36
C GLN A 137 7.59 4.96 -11.15
N ILE A 138 6.44 5.16 -10.49
CA ILE A 138 5.97 4.28 -9.40
C ILE A 138 5.64 2.89 -9.96
N LEU A 139 4.97 2.83 -11.11
CA LEU A 139 4.63 1.57 -11.76
C LEU A 139 5.89 0.76 -12.12
N ASP A 140 6.87 1.40 -12.78
CA ASP A 140 8.14 0.75 -13.13
C ASP A 140 8.82 0.17 -11.89
N ARG A 141 8.83 0.91 -10.78
CA ARG A 141 9.37 0.40 -9.51
C ARG A 141 8.59 -0.78 -8.94
N LEU A 142 7.27 -0.78 -9.05
CA LEU A 142 6.47 -1.92 -8.62
C LEU A 142 6.77 -3.17 -9.45
N ILE A 143 7.00 -2.99 -10.76
CA ILE A 143 7.38 -4.08 -11.66
C ILE A 143 8.77 -4.62 -11.29
N ASP A 144 9.75 -3.74 -11.08
CA ASP A 144 11.11 -4.13 -10.67
C ASP A 144 11.13 -4.86 -9.32
N ASP A 145 10.38 -4.35 -8.34
CA ASP A 145 10.26 -4.99 -7.02
C ASP A 145 9.57 -6.36 -7.13
N ALA A 146 8.51 -6.47 -7.94
CA ALA A 146 7.83 -7.74 -8.18
C ALA A 146 8.75 -8.75 -8.88
N LYS A 147 9.48 -8.31 -9.91
CA LYS A 147 10.47 -9.13 -10.62
C LYS A 147 11.54 -9.65 -9.66
N GLY A 148 12.13 -8.78 -8.83
CA GLY A 148 13.12 -9.18 -7.84
C GLY A 148 12.58 -10.19 -6.83
N ASN A 149 11.35 -10.02 -6.36
CA ASN A 149 10.71 -10.97 -5.45
C ASN A 149 10.45 -12.33 -6.10
N CYS A 150 10.06 -12.36 -7.37
CA CYS A 150 9.86 -13.59 -8.14
C CYS A 150 11.18 -14.33 -8.38
N GLU A 151 12.23 -13.62 -8.79
CA GLU A 151 13.57 -14.18 -9.01
C GLU A 151 14.13 -14.80 -7.72
N GLU A 152 13.98 -14.10 -6.58
CA GLU A 152 14.46 -14.62 -5.29
C GLU A 152 13.62 -15.81 -4.82
N ALA A 153 12.29 -15.78 -4.97
CA ALA A 153 11.43 -16.92 -4.64
C ALA A 153 11.80 -18.16 -5.47
N GLN A 154 12.03 -17.99 -6.78
CA GLN A 154 12.48 -19.05 -7.67
C GLN A 154 13.84 -19.60 -7.24
N ARG A 155 14.79 -18.72 -6.88
CA ARG A 155 16.12 -19.11 -6.38
C ARG A 155 16.00 -19.99 -5.13
N ILE A 156 15.14 -19.61 -4.19
CA ILE A 156 14.90 -20.35 -2.94
C ILE A 156 14.27 -21.72 -3.25
N THR A 157 13.27 -21.80 -4.12
CA THR A 157 12.65 -23.07 -4.51
C THR A 157 13.65 -24.03 -5.15
N ILE A 158 14.49 -23.54 -6.08
CA ILE A 158 15.54 -24.35 -6.72
C ILE A 158 16.56 -24.82 -5.68
N LEU A 159 17.01 -23.94 -4.77
CA LEU A 159 17.93 -24.30 -3.69
C LEU A 159 17.37 -25.45 -2.84
N HIS A 160 16.11 -25.36 -2.39
CA HIS A 160 15.48 -26.40 -1.58
C HIS A 160 15.34 -27.71 -2.34
N ALA A 161 14.92 -27.67 -3.61
CA ALA A 161 14.80 -28.86 -4.45
C ALA A 161 16.15 -29.58 -4.62
N ASN A 162 17.23 -28.82 -4.82
CA ASN A 162 18.58 -29.38 -4.95
C ASN A 162 19.12 -29.92 -3.65
N ALA A 163 18.87 -29.23 -2.53
CA ALA A 163 19.28 -29.69 -1.22
C ALA A 163 18.60 -31.03 -0.88
N MET A 164 17.31 -31.18 -1.17
CA MET A 164 16.58 -32.44 -0.99
C MET A 164 17.15 -33.56 -1.88
N ALA A 165 17.42 -33.29 -3.16
CA ALA A 165 18.02 -34.25 -4.07
C ALA A 165 19.46 -34.65 -3.67
N ALA A 166 20.24 -33.71 -3.13
CA ALA A 166 21.59 -34.00 -2.64
C ALA A 166 21.55 -34.88 -1.38
N LEU A 167 20.64 -34.58 -0.44
CA LEU A 167 20.43 -35.41 0.76
C LEU A 167 19.98 -36.82 0.38
N SER A 168 19.04 -36.95 -0.56
CA SER A 168 18.57 -38.25 -1.01
C SER A 168 19.67 -39.04 -1.72
N ARG A 169 20.51 -38.39 -2.52
CA ARG A 169 21.70 -39.00 -3.10
C ARG A 169 22.71 -39.48 -2.05
N LEU A 170 22.98 -38.68 -1.02
CA LEU A 170 23.87 -39.08 0.08
C LEU A 170 23.33 -40.29 0.85
N LYS A 171 22.01 -40.37 1.07
CA LYS A 171 21.38 -41.57 1.67
C LYS A 171 21.54 -42.81 0.79
N ILE A 172 21.42 -42.66 -0.54
CA ILE A 172 21.64 -43.76 -1.50
C ILE A 172 23.10 -44.23 -1.45
N GLU A 173 24.06 -43.32 -1.38
CA GLU A 173 25.49 -43.66 -1.31
C GLU A 173 25.87 -44.29 0.04
N ALA A 174 25.20 -43.89 1.14
CA ALA A 174 25.40 -44.44 2.48
C ALA A 174 24.64 -45.77 2.74
N ARG A 175 24.12 -46.42 1.69
CA ARG A 175 23.41 -47.70 1.80
C ARG A 175 24.26 -48.74 2.53
N GLY A 176 23.75 -49.25 3.66
CA GLY A 176 24.40 -50.29 4.47
C GLY A 176 25.05 -49.80 5.76
N GLN A 177 25.05 -48.49 6.07
CA GLN A 177 25.44 -47.98 7.39
C GLN A 177 24.27 -48.01 8.38
N GLN A 178 24.55 -48.28 9.66
CA GLN A 178 23.52 -48.33 10.71
C GLN A 178 22.82 -46.97 10.84
N GLY A 179 21.49 -46.97 10.73
CA GLY A 179 20.64 -45.79 10.97
C GLY A 179 20.19 -45.01 9.73
N VAL A 180 20.55 -45.42 8.51
CA VAL A 180 20.08 -44.79 7.26
C VAL A 180 18.97 -45.63 6.63
N THR A 181 17.73 -45.14 6.66
CA THR A 181 16.61 -45.72 5.93
C THR A 181 16.55 -45.14 4.52
N PHE A 182 16.43 -46.02 3.53
CA PHE A 182 16.22 -45.65 2.12
C PHE A 182 14.76 -45.92 1.78
N ASP A 183 14.03 -44.88 1.36
CA ASP A 183 12.65 -45.00 0.90
C ASP A 183 12.58 -44.64 -0.60
N ASP A 184 11.61 -45.19 -1.34
CA ASP A 184 11.42 -44.86 -2.76
C ASP A 184 11.19 -43.35 -3.01
N SER A 185 10.70 -42.63 -1.99
CA SER A 185 10.54 -41.17 -2.00
C SER A 185 11.86 -40.41 -2.20
N ASP A 186 13.01 -41.00 -1.85
CA ASP A 186 14.33 -40.40 -2.05
C ASP A 186 14.69 -40.27 -3.55
N ILE A 187 14.23 -41.21 -4.38
CA ILE A 187 14.38 -41.16 -5.85
C ILE A 187 13.45 -40.10 -6.43
N ASP A 188 12.21 -40.00 -5.92
CA ASP A 188 11.23 -39.00 -6.36
C ASP A 188 11.74 -37.57 -6.16
N PHE A 189 12.45 -37.29 -5.06
CA PHE A 189 13.05 -35.97 -4.83
C PHE A 189 14.12 -35.61 -5.88
N MET A 190 14.89 -36.59 -6.38
CA MET A 190 15.86 -36.35 -7.45
C MET A 190 15.15 -36.03 -8.77
N VAL A 191 14.13 -36.81 -9.12
CA VAL A 191 13.32 -36.58 -10.32
C VAL A 191 12.64 -35.21 -10.26
N GLN A 192 12.12 -34.83 -9.09
CA GLN A 192 11.46 -33.55 -8.85
C GLN A 192 12.42 -32.37 -9.01
N SER A 193 13.67 -32.47 -8.54
CA SER A 193 14.70 -31.44 -8.77
C SER A 193 14.96 -31.23 -10.26
N CYS A 194 15.23 -32.31 -11.01
CA CYS A 194 15.44 -32.25 -12.46
C CYS A 194 14.23 -31.65 -13.20
N LYS A 195 13.02 -32.04 -12.80
CA LYS A 195 11.78 -31.51 -13.38
C LYS A 195 11.63 -30.00 -13.13
N THR A 196 11.87 -29.56 -11.89
CA THR A 196 11.77 -28.14 -11.52
C THR A 196 12.77 -27.29 -12.31
N TYR A 197 13.97 -27.80 -12.57
CA TYR A 197 14.95 -27.15 -13.44
C TYR A 197 14.50 -27.06 -14.90
N LEU A 198 13.98 -28.14 -15.46
CA LEU A 198 13.46 -28.15 -16.83
C LEU A 198 12.30 -27.17 -16.99
N ASP A 199 11.39 -27.13 -16.02
CA ASP A 199 10.27 -26.19 -16.03
C ASP A 199 10.75 -24.73 -15.91
N SER A 200 11.78 -24.48 -15.09
CA SER A 200 12.45 -23.18 -15.01
C SER A 200 13.08 -22.77 -16.36
N LEU A 201 13.76 -23.68 -17.05
CA LEU A 201 14.35 -23.40 -18.37
C LEU A 201 13.28 -23.10 -19.41
N LYS A 202 12.20 -23.89 -19.45
CA LYS A 202 11.06 -23.63 -20.33
C LYS A 202 10.43 -22.26 -20.09
N GLN A 203 10.30 -21.85 -18.82
CA GLN A 203 9.80 -20.52 -18.50
C GLN A 203 10.76 -19.42 -18.95
N ILE A 204 12.07 -19.62 -18.80
CA ILE A 204 13.07 -18.68 -19.30
C ILE A 204 12.98 -18.55 -20.82
N GLU A 205 12.86 -19.66 -21.55
CA GLU A 205 12.70 -19.66 -23.02
C GLU A 205 11.39 -18.99 -23.45
N ALA A 206 10.28 -19.28 -22.79
CA ALA A 206 8.99 -18.64 -23.05
C ALA A 206 9.03 -17.13 -22.81
N ASN A 207 9.77 -16.67 -21.79
CA ASN A 207 9.96 -15.26 -21.47
C ASN A 207 11.01 -14.58 -22.36
N ALA A 208 11.97 -15.33 -22.91
CA ALA A 208 12.99 -14.83 -23.83
C ALA A 208 12.47 -14.66 -25.25
N TRP A 209 11.34 -15.29 -25.59
CA TRP A 209 10.67 -15.00 -26.84
C TRP A 209 10.19 -13.55 -26.81
N PRO A 210 10.57 -12.71 -27.80
CA PRO A 210 10.08 -11.34 -27.84
C PRO A 210 8.56 -11.43 -27.94
N THR A 211 7.89 -11.11 -26.85
CA THR A 211 6.44 -10.94 -26.86
C THR A 211 6.19 -9.81 -27.82
N SER A 212 5.80 -10.16 -29.05
CA SER A 212 5.22 -9.21 -29.98
C SER A 212 4.15 -8.48 -29.20
N VAL A 213 4.32 -7.17 -29.05
CA VAL A 213 3.34 -6.29 -28.44
C VAL A 213 2.09 -6.33 -29.32
N VAL A 214 1.23 -7.32 -29.10
CA VAL A 214 -0.10 -7.43 -29.72
C VAL A 214 -1.09 -7.60 -28.58
N GLY A 215 -1.12 -6.56 -27.76
CA GLY A 215 -2.31 -6.17 -27.03
C GLY A 215 -2.36 -4.67 -27.18
N GLU A 216 -3.28 -4.16 -27.99
CA GLU A 216 -3.76 -2.80 -27.79
C GLU A 216 -4.21 -2.73 -26.33
N SER A 217 -3.36 -2.22 -25.45
CA SER A 217 -3.84 -1.61 -24.23
C SER A 217 -4.69 -0.45 -24.73
N ARG A 218 -5.99 -0.70 -24.85
CA ARG A 218 -7.00 0.35 -24.98
C ARG A 218 -6.95 1.11 -23.66
N LEU A 219 -5.92 1.93 -23.50
CA LEU A 219 -5.92 3.09 -22.65
C LEU A 219 -7.03 3.95 -23.23
N THR A 220 -8.27 3.64 -22.86
CA THR A 220 -9.27 4.67 -22.77
C THR A 220 -8.74 5.58 -21.68
N GLY A 221 -7.82 6.46 -22.07
CA GLY A 221 -7.56 7.69 -21.35
C GLY A 221 -8.94 8.22 -21.02
N SER A 222 -9.13 8.53 -19.73
CA SER A 222 -10.30 9.22 -19.23
C SER A 222 -10.77 10.17 -20.31
N HIS A 223 -11.96 9.92 -20.88
CA HIS A 223 -12.63 10.92 -21.68
C HIS A 223 -12.61 12.17 -20.82
N GLY A 224 -11.78 13.14 -21.21
CA GLY A 224 -11.66 14.41 -20.52
C GLY A 224 -13.06 14.98 -20.39
N PHE A 225 -13.37 15.54 -19.21
CA PHE A 225 -14.56 16.35 -18.92
C PHE A 225 -15.71 16.17 -19.92
N GLN A 226 -16.36 15.00 -19.93
CA GLN A 226 -17.69 14.94 -20.52
C GLN A 226 -18.59 15.77 -19.62
N LEU A 227 -19.07 16.90 -20.15
CA LEU A 227 -20.19 17.65 -19.60
C LEU A 227 -21.28 16.65 -19.18
N GLN A 228 -21.64 16.66 -17.90
CA GLN A 228 -22.74 15.85 -17.39
C GLN A 228 -23.96 16.11 -18.27
N LYS A 229 -24.39 15.08 -19.00
CA LYS A 229 -25.74 15.06 -19.56
C LYS A 229 -26.68 15.19 -18.36
N GLN A 230 -27.39 16.33 -18.27
CA GLN A 230 -28.45 16.53 -17.29
C GLN A 230 -29.42 15.34 -17.40
N LEU A 231 -29.40 14.48 -16.39
CA LEU A 231 -30.53 13.61 -16.12
C LEU A 231 -31.57 14.47 -15.43
N VAL A 232 -32.37 15.17 -16.25
CA VAL A 232 -33.69 15.64 -15.84
C VAL A 232 -34.49 14.38 -15.55
N ARG A 233 -34.72 14.10 -14.27
CA ARG A 233 -35.78 13.18 -13.86
C ARG A 233 -37.07 14.00 -13.89
N ASP A 234 -37.79 13.90 -15.00
CA ASP A 234 -39.23 14.15 -15.01
C ASP A 234 -39.93 12.94 -14.40
N GLY A 235 -40.79 13.20 -13.40
CA GLY A 235 -41.62 12.22 -12.70
C GLY A 235 -41.48 12.28 -11.19
#